data_AF-A0A2V6XRE3-F1
#
_entry.id   AF-A0A2V6XRE3-F1
#
_cell.length_a   1.000
_cell.length_b   1.000
_cell.length_c   1.000
_cell.angle_alpha   90.00
_cell.angle_beta   90.00
_cell.angle_gamma   90.00
#
_symmetry.space_group_name_H-M   'P 1'
#
loop_
_entity.id
_entity.type
_entity.pdbx_description
1 polymer ?
#
loop_
_entity_poly.entity_id
_entity_poly.type
_entity_poly.pdbx_seq_one_letter_code
_entity_poly.pdbx_strand_id
1 'polypeptide(L)'
;MALANSFHCGPSCVEYRRADLKSKFARIEPLVSNFRALVRIRVIANWGMGDDFRVNDLFRIMGQQNLTQPSPIMGFVPSGVWTPVKDADEYMKSLGASPAKVREILREMRDLSLSALVADTGSVVRVVRVGIADNESGLLFATGDAAPHKKGDKLSDGREIILIEQLKPRVYFYETS
;
A
#
# COMPACT_ATOMS: atom_id res chain seq x y z
N MET A 1 -23.10 13.14 -2.33
CA MET A 1 -21.81 12.46 -2.04
C MET A 1 -21.36 11.47 -3.13
N ALA A 2 -22.15 11.16 -4.17
CA ALA A 2 -21.69 10.35 -5.31
C ALA A 2 -20.78 11.10 -6.31
N LEU A 3 -20.83 12.45 -6.31
CA LEU A 3 -20.22 13.29 -7.33
C LEU A 3 -18.68 13.40 -7.26
N ALA A 4 -18.09 13.32 -6.07
CA ALA A 4 -16.63 13.41 -5.90
C ALA A 4 -15.93 12.13 -6.37
N ASN A 5 -16.52 10.95 -6.09
CA ASN A 5 -16.01 9.67 -6.60
C ASN A 5 -16.19 9.51 -8.12
N SER A 6 -17.22 10.13 -8.71
CA SER A 6 -17.41 10.14 -10.17
C SER A 6 -16.47 11.09 -10.93
N PHE A 7 -15.77 12.00 -10.24
CA PHE A 7 -14.99 13.06 -10.92
C PHE A 7 -13.63 12.57 -11.45
N HIS A 8 -13.09 11.44 -10.94
CA HIS A 8 -11.78 10.92 -11.37
C HIS A 8 -11.83 9.60 -12.14
N CYS A 9 -12.92 8.85 -12.04
CA CYS A 9 -13.23 7.73 -12.94
C CYS A 9 -14.74 7.43 -12.79
N GLY A 10 -15.43 7.17 -13.92
CA GLY A 10 -16.90 7.11 -13.99
C GLY A 10 -17.59 6.11 -13.03
N PRO A 11 -18.93 6.02 -13.07
CA PRO A 11 -19.74 5.32 -12.07
C PRO A 11 -19.39 3.82 -11.85
N SER A 12 -18.76 3.18 -12.81
CA SER A 12 -18.33 1.77 -12.77
C SER A 12 -16.92 1.55 -12.22
N CYS A 13 -16.21 2.62 -11.83
CA CYS A 13 -14.80 2.53 -11.47
C CYS A 13 -14.52 1.62 -10.27
N VAL A 14 -15.36 1.68 -9.23
CA VAL A 14 -15.24 0.81 -8.05
C VAL A 14 -15.40 -0.65 -8.44
N GLU A 15 -16.37 -0.96 -9.29
CA GLU A 15 -16.59 -2.32 -9.78
C GLU A 15 -15.42 -2.83 -10.61
N TYR A 16 -14.86 -2.00 -11.50
CA TYR A 16 -13.68 -2.33 -12.29
C TYR A 16 -12.45 -2.57 -11.41
N ARG A 17 -12.18 -1.70 -10.43
CA ARG A 17 -11.06 -1.87 -9.48
C ARG A 17 -11.20 -3.17 -8.69
N ARG A 18 -12.40 -3.45 -8.19
CA ARG A 18 -12.72 -4.69 -7.49
C ARG A 18 -12.50 -5.91 -8.39
N ALA A 19 -12.99 -5.88 -9.63
CA ALA A 19 -12.84 -6.98 -10.58
C ALA A 19 -11.37 -7.20 -10.99
N ASP A 20 -10.62 -6.13 -11.24
CA ASP A 20 -9.18 -6.15 -11.54
C ASP A 20 -8.37 -6.78 -10.39
N LEU A 21 -8.66 -6.40 -9.15
CA LEU A 21 -8.01 -6.99 -7.98
C LEU A 21 -8.36 -8.47 -7.81
N LYS A 22 -9.63 -8.85 -8.03
CA LYS A 22 -10.08 -10.25 -7.99
C LYS A 22 -9.37 -11.12 -9.02
N SER A 23 -9.18 -10.64 -10.25
CA SER A 23 -8.52 -11.41 -11.31
C SER A 23 -7.03 -11.67 -11.01
N LYS A 24 -6.43 -10.89 -10.10
CA LYS A 24 -5.01 -10.95 -9.72
C LYS A 24 -4.73 -11.67 -8.40
N PHE A 25 -5.73 -12.22 -7.71
CA PHE A 25 -5.57 -12.83 -6.38
C PHE A 25 -4.44 -13.87 -6.29
N ALA A 26 -4.31 -14.76 -7.27
CA ALA A 26 -3.28 -15.80 -7.27
C ALA A 26 -1.85 -15.24 -7.22
N ARG A 27 -1.64 -13.99 -7.64
CA ARG A 27 -0.37 -13.27 -7.57
C ARG A 27 -0.26 -12.37 -6.33
N ILE A 28 -1.36 -11.73 -5.93
CA ILE A 28 -1.38 -10.85 -4.75
C ILE A 28 -1.19 -11.65 -3.45
N GLU A 29 -1.78 -12.83 -3.31
CA GLU A 29 -1.65 -13.66 -2.10
C GLU A 29 -0.19 -14.02 -1.75
N PRO A 30 0.63 -14.58 -2.66
CA PRO A 30 2.03 -14.83 -2.38
C PRO A 30 2.83 -13.54 -2.19
N LEU A 31 2.49 -12.45 -2.86
CA LEU A 31 3.09 -11.13 -2.64
C LEU A 31 2.87 -10.64 -1.20
N VAL A 32 1.65 -10.76 -0.68
CA VAL A 32 1.32 -10.43 0.71
C VAL A 32 2.05 -11.32 1.70
N SER A 33 2.15 -12.63 1.42
CA SER A 33 2.93 -13.56 2.26
C SER A 33 4.41 -13.18 2.31
N ASN A 34 5.00 -12.85 1.15
CA ASN A 34 6.37 -12.38 1.03
C ASN A 34 6.59 -11.08 1.82
N PHE A 35 5.64 -10.15 1.76
CA PHE A 35 5.70 -8.91 2.53
C PHE A 35 5.60 -9.15 4.04
N ARG A 36 4.70 -10.03 4.50
CA ARG A 36 4.58 -10.40 5.93
C ARG A 36 5.86 -11.00 6.51
N ALA A 37 6.65 -11.69 5.69
CA ALA A 37 7.95 -12.24 6.12
C ALA A 37 9.00 -11.14 6.39
N LEU A 38 8.80 -9.91 5.92
CA LEU A 38 9.67 -8.76 6.16
C LEU A 38 9.27 -8.04 7.46
N VAL A 39 9.46 -8.69 8.61
CA VAL A 39 8.89 -8.29 9.92
C VAL A 39 9.15 -6.82 10.33
N ARG A 40 10.26 -6.21 9.92
CA ARG A 40 10.60 -4.80 10.24
C ARG A 40 10.23 -3.80 9.14
N ILE A 41 9.73 -4.25 8.00
CA ILE A 41 9.23 -3.40 6.92
C ILE A 41 7.71 -3.29 7.08
N ARG A 42 7.26 -2.08 7.41
CA ARG A 42 5.86 -1.74 7.61
C ARG A 42 5.20 -1.19 6.36
N VAL A 43 5.97 -0.57 5.46
CA VAL A 43 5.44 0.01 4.22
C VAL A 43 6.41 -0.24 3.08
N ILE A 44 5.88 -0.71 1.96
CA ILE A 44 6.51 -0.61 0.63
C ILE A 44 5.55 0.14 -0.27
N ALA A 45 6.01 1.18 -0.95
CA ALA A 45 5.20 1.88 -1.95
C ALA A 45 5.98 2.08 -3.25
N ASN A 46 5.27 2.16 -4.37
CA ASN A 46 5.80 2.61 -5.65
C ASN A 46 4.92 3.73 -6.20
N TRP A 47 5.50 4.61 -7.01
CA TRP A 47 4.76 5.70 -7.68
C TRP A 47 4.63 5.48 -9.19
N GLY A 48 4.96 4.29 -9.69
CA GLY A 48 4.89 3.96 -11.12
C GLY A 48 5.87 4.72 -12.03
N MET A 49 6.72 5.60 -11.48
CA MET A 49 7.71 6.37 -12.22
C MET A 49 9.11 5.79 -12.02
N GLY A 50 9.66 5.16 -13.06
CA GLY A 50 11.01 4.59 -13.03
C GLY A 50 11.21 3.62 -11.85
N ASP A 51 12.29 3.82 -11.10
CA ASP A 51 12.64 3.05 -9.90
C ASP A 51 12.34 3.79 -8.60
N ASP A 52 11.35 4.70 -8.62
CA ASP A 52 10.96 5.44 -7.42
C ASP A 52 10.13 4.54 -6.48
N PHE A 53 10.56 4.48 -5.23
CA PHE A 53 9.93 3.65 -4.21
C PHE A 53 10.08 4.20 -2.80
N ARG A 54 9.20 3.71 -1.92
CA ARG A 54 9.30 3.88 -0.47
C ARG A 54 9.53 2.54 0.20
N VAL A 55 10.41 2.51 1.20
CA VAL A 55 10.48 1.43 2.20
C VAL A 55 10.55 2.08 3.57
N ASN A 56 9.51 1.95 4.38
CA ASN A 56 9.39 2.66 5.67
C ASN A 56 9.68 4.17 5.52
N ASP A 57 10.81 4.65 6.03
CA ASP A 57 11.20 6.06 6.01
C ASP A 57 12.22 6.36 4.90
N LEU A 58 12.66 5.34 4.15
CA LEU A 58 13.50 5.51 2.97
C LEU A 58 12.64 5.83 1.75
N PHE A 59 12.99 6.91 1.08
CA PHE A 59 12.40 7.36 -0.17
C PHE A 59 13.48 7.39 -1.23
N ARG A 60 13.26 6.68 -2.34
CA ARG A 60 14.00 6.86 -3.59
C ARG A 60 13.09 7.59 -4.57
N ILE A 61 13.43 8.83 -4.91
CA ILE A 61 12.63 9.69 -5.77
C ILE A 61 13.57 10.41 -6.73
N MET A 62 13.30 10.33 -8.04
CA MET A 62 14.10 10.97 -9.09
C MET A 62 15.61 10.69 -8.97
N GLY A 63 15.97 9.44 -8.59
CA GLY A 63 17.35 9.01 -8.41
C GLY A 63 18.03 9.46 -7.11
N GLN A 64 17.39 10.29 -6.30
CA GLN A 64 17.85 10.64 -4.96
C GLN A 64 17.29 9.67 -3.93
N GLN A 65 18.04 9.37 -2.88
CA GLN A 65 17.63 8.47 -1.81
C GLN A 65 17.85 9.11 -0.44
N ASN A 66 16.79 9.21 0.34
CA ASN A 66 16.77 9.97 1.57
C ASN A 66 15.92 9.27 2.63
N LEU A 67 16.29 9.46 3.90
CA LEU A 67 15.43 9.19 5.04
C LEU A 67 14.64 10.44 5.40
N THR A 68 13.34 10.27 5.56
CA THR A 68 12.44 11.32 6.03
C THR A 68 11.21 10.68 6.66
N GLN A 69 10.62 11.38 7.63
CA GLN A 69 9.32 10.96 8.13
C GLN A 69 8.28 11.16 7.03
N PRO A 70 7.27 10.28 6.91
CA PRO A 70 6.15 10.53 6.02
C PRO A 70 5.38 11.78 6.42
N SER A 71 4.75 12.41 5.43
CA SER A 71 3.77 13.47 5.67
C SER A 71 2.65 12.95 6.58
N PRO A 72 2.30 13.67 7.67
CA PRO A 72 1.18 13.29 8.53
C PRO A 72 -0.18 13.47 7.85
N ILE A 73 -0.21 14.23 6.75
CA ILE A 73 -1.43 14.51 5.96
C ILE A 73 -1.51 13.57 4.75
N MET A 74 -0.40 13.40 4.04
CA MET A 74 -0.36 12.70 2.75
C MET A 74 0.23 11.28 2.83
N GLY A 75 0.53 10.80 4.04
CA GLY A 75 0.86 9.41 4.45
C GLY A 75 2.07 8.74 3.80
N PHE A 76 2.17 8.80 2.49
CA PHE A 76 3.19 8.19 1.63
C PHE A 76 4.10 9.19 0.96
N VAL A 77 3.87 10.50 1.10
CA VAL A 77 4.77 11.52 0.56
C VAL A 77 5.82 11.87 1.63
N PRO A 78 7.09 12.11 1.26
CA PRO A 78 8.12 12.56 2.21
C PRO A 78 7.74 13.88 2.89
N SER A 79 8.16 14.06 4.15
CA SER A 79 8.09 15.36 4.85
C SER A 79 9.39 16.16 4.66
N GLY A 80 9.35 17.47 4.91
CA GLY A 80 10.36 18.44 4.46
C GLY A 80 11.79 18.29 5.00
N VAL A 81 12.09 17.36 5.91
CA VAL A 81 13.46 17.13 6.42
C VAL A 81 14.03 15.86 5.80
N TRP A 82 15.05 16.01 4.95
CA TRP A 82 15.63 14.94 4.16
C TRP A 82 17.05 14.66 4.64
N THR A 83 17.31 13.42 5.06
CA THR A 83 18.66 12.95 5.39
C THR A 83 19.17 12.07 4.25
N PRO A 84 20.19 12.49 3.49
CA PRO A 84 20.72 11.69 2.40
C PRO A 84 21.22 10.33 2.87
N VAL A 85 20.92 9.30 2.07
CA VAL A 85 21.43 7.94 2.28
C VAL A 85 22.42 7.62 1.18
N LYS A 86 23.55 6.99 1.51
CA LYS A 86 24.55 6.59 0.51
C LYS A 86 24.16 5.31 -0.22
N ASP A 87 23.49 4.38 0.46
CA ASP A 87 23.00 3.13 -0.13
C ASP A 87 21.64 2.72 0.46
N ALA A 88 20.60 2.66 -0.39
CA ALA A 88 19.29 2.12 -0.04
C ALA A 88 19.36 0.67 0.46
N ASP A 89 20.31 -0.13 -0.04
CA ASP A 89 20.45 -1.53 0.35
C ASP A 89 20.96 -1.66 1.77
N GLU A 90 21.87 -0.79 2.21
CA GLU A 90 22.33 -0.75 3.60
C GLU A 90 21.17 -0.48 4.55
N TYR A 91 20.27 0.45 4.19
CA TYR A 91 19.06 0.69 4.96
C TYR A 91 18.16 -0.55 5.02
N MET A 92 17.87 -1.20 3.89
CA MET A 92 17.06 -2.43 3.88
C MET A 92 17.70 -3.55 4.71
N LYS A 93 19.02 -3.72 4.62
CA LYS A 93 19.79 -4.69 5.42
C LYS A 93 19.73 -4.37 6.92
N SER A 94 19.77 -3.08 7.30
CA SER A 94 19.65 -2.65 8.70
C SER A 94 18.28 -3.02 9.31
N LEU A 95 17.24 -3.11 8.46
CA LEU A 95 15.92 -3.62 8.83
C LEU A 95 15.88 -5.16 8.83
N GLY A 96 16.98 -5.85 8.56
CA GLY A 96 17.05 -7.31 8.47
C GLY A 96 16.39 -7.87 7.20
N ALA A 97 16.13 -7.03 6.19
CA ALA A 97 15.54 -7.45 4.93
C ALA A 97 16.61 -7.68 3.86
N SER A 98 16.38 -8.66 2.98
CA SER A 98 17.18 -8.83 1.77
C SER A 98 16.79 -7.76 0.74
N PRO A 99 17.71 -6.89 0.27
CA PRO A 99 17.39 -5.90 -0.75
C PRO A 99 16.87 -6.53 -2.06
N ALA A 100 17.38 -7.72 -2.42
CA ALA A 100 16.90 -8.47 -3.57
C ALA A 100 15.41 -8.85 -3.41
N LYS A 101 15.00 -9.28 -2.21
CA LYS A 101 13.60 -9.65 -1.94
C LYS A 101 12.68 -8.43 -1.95
N VAL A 102 13.13 -7.29 -1.41
CA VAL A 102 12.36 -6.03 -1.47
C VAL A 102 12.18 -5.58 -2.93
N ARG A 103 13.23 -5.69 -3.76
CA ARG A 103 13.14 -5.36 -5.19
C ARG A 103 12.26 -6.32 -5.98
N GLU A 104 12.23 -7.60 -5.63
CA GLU A 104 11.28 -8.58 -6.18
C GLU A 104 9.84 -8.17 -5.89
N ILE A 105 9.53 -7.81 -4.62
CA ILE A 105 8.22 -7.30 -4.22
C ILE A 105 7.86 -6.02 -4.98
N LEU A 106 8.78 -5.05 -5.09
CA LEU A 106 8.54 -3.81 -5.83
C LEU A 106 8.23 -4.06 -7.31
N ARG A 107 8.93 -5.01 -7.94
CA ARG A 107 8.69 -5.40 -9.34
C ARG A 107 7.32 -6.04 -9.50
N GLU A 108 6.97 -6.98 -8.64
CA GLU A 108 5.66 -7.64 -8.66
C GLU A 108 4.52 -6.64 -8.41
N MET A 109 4.71 -5.69 -7.48
CA MET A 109 3.76 -4.59 -7.26
C MET A 109 3.58 -3.75 -8.53
N ARG A 110 4.66 -3.42 -9.25
CA ARG A 110 4.60 -2.66 -10.50
C ARG A 110 3.81 -3.42 -11.57
N ASP A 111 4.09 -4.72 -11.73
CA ASP A 111 3.42 -5.59 -12.71
C ASP A 111 1.92 -5.78 -12.41
N LEU A 112 1.56 -5.78 -11.12
CA LEU A 112 0.17 -5.84 -10.67
C LEU A 112 -0.50 -4.46 -10.62
N SER A 113 0.27 -3.40 -10.88
CA SER A 113 -0.10 -1.99 -10.74
C SER A 113 -0.54 -1.61 -9.32
N LEU A 114 0.04 -2.22 -8.29
CA LEU A 114 -0.22 -1.89 -6.89
C LEU A 114 0.63 -0.69 -6.48
N SER A 115 0.03 0.27 -5.78
CA SER A 115 0.72 1.47 -5.28
C SER A 115 1.44 1.22 -3.96
N ALA A 116 0.85 0.42 -3.05
CA ALA A 116 1.48 0.16 -1.75
C ALA A 116 1.10 -1.17 -1.11
N LEU A 117 1.97 -1.66 -0.24
CA LEU A 117 1.74 -2.69 0.77
C LEU A 117 2.01 -2.07 2.14
N VAL A 118 1.03 -2.13 3.03
CA VAL A 118 1.10 -1.52 4.37
C VAL A 118 0.75 -2.59 5.40
N ALA A 119 1.65 -2.80 6.37
CA ALA A 119 1.36 -3.54 7.58
C ALA A 119 0.55 -2.62 8.50
N ASP A 120 -0.74 -2.90 8.59
CA ASP A 120 -1.65 -2.19 9.48
C ASP A 120 -1.70 -2.87 10.86
N THR A 121 -2.46 -2.28 11.78
CA THR A 121 -2.70 -2.85 13.10
C THR A 121 -3.36 -4.25 13.01
N GLY A 122 -3.15 -5.09 14.03
CA GLY A 122 -3.82 -6.39 14.11
C GLY A 122 -3.38 -7.45 13.09
N SER A 123 -2.13 -7.37 12.57
CA SER A 123 -1.59 -8.28 11.53
C SER A 123 -2.30 -8.19 10.17
N VAL A 124 -3.02 -7.11 9.92
CA VAL A 124 -3.67 -6.85 8.64
C VAL A 124 -2.62 -6.32 7.66
N VAL A 125 -2.64 -6.82 6.42
CA VAL A 125 -1.89 -6.22 5.32
C VAL A 125 -2.85 -5.53 4.38
N ARG A 126 -2.67 -4.22 4.24
CA ARG A 126 -3.40 -3.40 3.29
C ARG A 126 -2.64 -3.31 1.98
N VAL A 127 -3.28 -3.78 0.91
CA VAL A 127 -2.77 -3.76 -0.47
C VAL A 127 -3.49 -2.62 -1.19
N VAL A 128 -2.77 -1.55 -1.48
CA VAL A 128 -3.32 -0.34 -2.09
C VAL A 128 -3.16 -0.41 -3.60
N ARG A 129 -4.26 -0.29 -4.35
CA ARG A 129 -4.25 -0.26 -5.83
C ARG A 129 -4.08 1.14 -6.40
N VAL A 130 -4.76 2.10 -5.80
CA VAL A 130 -4.74 3.52 -6.17
C VAL A 130 -5.12 4.34 -4.94
N GLY A 131 -4.70 5.60 -4.89
CA GLY A 131 -5.29 6.55 -3.94
C GLY A 131 -4.42 7.04 -2.79
N ILE A 132 -3.12 7.02 -2.97
CA ILE A 132 -2.13 7.32 -1.94
C ILE A 132 -2.32 8.71 -1.25
N ALA A 133 -3.07 9.64 -1.84
CA ALA A 133 -3.29 11.00 -1.34
C ALA A 133 -4.65 11.20 -0.65
N ASP A 134 -5.77 11.10 -1.39
CA ASP A 134 -7.08 11.55 -0.89
C ASP A 134 -8.05 10.37 -0.63
N ASN A 135 -8.18 9.45 -1.60
CA ASN A 135 -9.15 8.35 -1.54
C ASN A 135 -8.47 7.05 -1.92
N GLU A 136 -8.45 6.05 -1.05
CA GLU A 136 -7.82 4.75 -1.32
C GLU A 136 -8.80 3.69 -1.79
N SER A 137 -8.30 2.78 -2.63
CA SER A 137 -8.96 1.52 -2.93
C SER A 137 -7.98 0.37 -2.92
N GLY A 138 -8.41 -0.79 -2.45
CA GLY A 138 -7.49 -1.90 -2.30
C GLY A 138 -8.09 -3.14 -1.66
N LEU A 139 -7.20 -4.00 -1.17
CA LEU A 139 -7.54 -5.20 -0.42
C LEU A 139 -6.98 -5.13 1.00
N LEU A 140 -7.70 -5.72 1.95
CA LEU A 140 -7.26 -5.99 3.30
C LEU A 140 -7.11 -7.49 3.45
N PHE A 141 -5.91 -7.94 3.76
CA PHE A 141 -5.59 -9.33 4.11
C PHE A 141 -5.51 -9.45 5.62
N ALA A 142 -6.58 -9.96 6.22
CA ALA A 142 -6.66 -10.24 7.64
C ALA A 142 -6.01 -11.59 8.00
N THR A 143 -5.78 -11.82 9.28
CA THR A 143 -5.34 -13.11 9.84
C THR A 143 -6.47 -13.82 10.56
N GLY A 144 -7.40 -13.08 11.16
CA GLY A 144 -8.64 -13.58 11.76
C GLY A 144 -9.80 -13.69 10.78
N ASP A 145 -10.86 -14.37 11.21
CA ASP A 145 -12.07 -14.62 10.39
C ASP A 145 -13.07 -13.45 10.41
N ALA A 146 -12.93 -12.52 11.36
CA ALA A 146 -13.72 -11.30 11.41
C ALA A 146 -13.15 -10.24 10.44
N ALA A 147 -14.04 -9.42 9.89
CA ALA A 147 -13.62 -8.25 9.11
C ALA A 147 -12.78 -7.32 10.00
N PRO A 148 -11.60 -6.86 9.54
CA PRO A 148 -10.71 -6.03 10.34
C PRO A 148 -11.27 -4.62 10.59
N HIS A 149 -12.21 -4.18 9.76
CA HIS A 149 -12.88 -2.91 9.86
C HIS A 149 -14.35 -3.01 9.42
N LYS A 150 -15.10 -1.94 9.66
CA LYS A 150 -16.44 -1.69 9.12
C LYS A 150 -16.51 -0.31 8.48
N LYS A 151 -17.58 -0.07 7.73
CA LYS A 151 -17.88 1.26 7.19
C LYS A 151 -17.96 2.30 8.32
N GLY A 152 -17.33 3.45 8.13
CA GLY A 152 -17.22 4.54 9.11
C GLY A 152 -16.00 4.43 10.04
N ASP A 153 -15.28 3.31 10.03
CA ASP A 153 -14.01 3.22 10.76
C ASP A 153 -12.94 4.09 10.09
N LYS A 154 -12.04 4.66 10.90
CA LYS A 154 -10.85 5.36 10.41
C LYS A 154 -9.64 4.43 10.38
N LEU A 155 -8.88 4.48 9.29
CA LEU A 155 -7.57 3.85 9.18
C LEU A 155 -6.55 4.58 10.04
N SER A 156 -5.36 3.98 10.22
CA SER A 156 -4.28 4.58 11.01
C SER A 156 -3.79 5.93 10.50
N ASP A 157 -4.04 6.23 9.21
CA ASP A 157 -3.74 7.50 8.55
C ASP A 157 -4.93 8.47 8.51
N GLY A 158 -6.02 8.15 9.21
CA GLY A 158 -7.17 9.04 9.41
C GLY A 158 -8.26 8.95 8.36
N ARG A 159 -8.02 8.28 7.23
CA ARG A 159 -9.02 8.09 6.17
C ARG A 159 -10.17 7.21 6.62
N GLU A 160 -11.38 7.55 6.18
CA GLU A 160 -12.60 6.86 6.60
C GLU A 160 -12.97 5.79 5.58
N ILE A 161 -13.28 4.58 6.04
CA ILE A 161 -13.77 3.50 5.18
C ILE A 161 -15.21 3.77 4.78
N ILE A 162 -15.44 3.99 3.49
CA ILE A 162 -16.78 4.23 2.94
C ILE A 162 -17.42 2.95 2.38
N LEU A 163 -16.60 1.95 2.08
CA LEU A 163 -17.01 0.64 1.56
C LEU A 163 -16.04 -0.43 2.07
N ILE A 164 -16.59 -1.56 2.51
CA ILE A 164 -15.84 -2.79 2.77
C ILE A 164 -16.69 -3.99 2.37
N GLU A 165 -16.11 -4.92 1.62
CA GLU A 165 -16.79 -6.10 1.09
C GLU A 165 -15.86 -7.31 1.20
N GLN A 166 -16.34 -8.41 1.76
CA GLN A 166 -15.58 -9.65 1.77
C GLN A 166 -15.57 -10.29 0.38
N LEU A 167 -14.39 -10.53 -0.17
CA LEU A 167 -14.24 -11.16 -1.48
C LEU A 167 -13.85 -12.65 -1.39
N LYS A 168 -13.08 -13.00 -0.35
CA LYS A 168 -12.68 -14.38 0.03
C LYS A 168 -12.58 -14.45 1.56
N PRO A 169 -12.49 -15.66 2.16
CA PRO A 169 -12.11 -15.78 3.56
C PRO A 169 -10.87 -14.92 3.85
N ARG A 170 -10.99 -14.00 4.82
CA ARG A 170 -9.92 -13.09 5.28
C ARG A 170 -9.39 -12.08 4.25
N VAL A 171 -10.05 -11.91 3.10
CA VAL A 171 -9.69 -10.92 2.08
C VAL A 171 -10.88 -10.02 1.80
N TYR A 172 -10.72 -8.73 2.05
CA TYR A 172 -11.78 -7.73 1.93
C TYR A 172 -11.35 -6.66 0.93
N PHE A 173 -12.23 -6.27 0.02
CA PHE A 173 -12.08 -5.05 -0.75
C PHE A 173 -12.53 -3.85 0.08
N TYR A 174 -11.84 -2.73 -0.03
CA TYR A 174 -12.21 -1.49 0.66
C TYR A 174 -12.03 -0.27 -0.24
N GLU A 175 -12.80 0.78 0.05
CA GLU A 175 -12.60 2.15 -0.45
C GLU A 175 -12.64 3.14 0.72
N THR A 176 -11.88 4.24 0.62
CA THR A 176 -11.89 5.33 1.62
C THR A 176 -12.27 6.68 1.02
N SER A 177 -12.56 7.64 1.90
CA SER A 177 -12.66 9.09 1.61
C SER A 177 -11.93 9.93 2.65
#